data_AF-E8T3C2-F1
#
_entry.id   AF-E8T3C2-F1
#
_cell.length_a   1.000
_cell.length_b   1.000
_cell.length_c   1.000
_cell.angle_alpha   90.00
_cell.angle_beta   90.00
_cell.angle_gamma   90.00
#
_symmetry.space_group_name_H-M   'P 1'
#
loop_
_entity.id
_entity.type
_entity.pdbx_description
1 polymer ?
#
loop_
_entity_poly.entity_id
_entity_poly.type
_entity_poly.pdbx_seq_one_letter_code
_entity_poly.pdbx_strand_id
1 'polypeptide(L)'
;MGKYTRLMKCSTCGNAGEFTYIGSRNVNREGDIKEIIGEKEMWISYFRCPSCGAVEVEFHPVGEKPDVPKEFFVEVGKDGKKLGE
;
A
#
# COMPACT_ATOMS: atom_id res chain seq x y z
N MET A 1 -1.53 19.31 7.14
CA MET A 1 -2.00 17.92 7.03
C MET A 1 -0.81 17.00 7.28
N GLY A 2 -0.92 16.06 8.22
CA GLY A 2 0.17 15.15 8.56
C GLY A 2 0.46 14.16 7.43
N LYS A 3 1.59 13.46 7.51
CA LYS A 3 1.91 12.29 6.69
C LYS A 3 1.79 11.06 7.58
N TYR A 4 1.20 9.98 7.07
CA TYR A 4 1.29 8.69 7.74
C TYR A 4 2.62 8.02 7.38
N THR A 5 3.34 7.55 8.38
CA THR A 5 4.62 6.86 8.21
C THR A 5 4.61 5.50 8.87
N ARG A 6 5.51 4.63 8.43
CA ARG A 6 5.72 3.31 9.04
C ARG A 6 7.21 2.98 9.09
N LEU A 7 7.64 2.38 10.19
CA LEU A 7 9.00 1.87 10.33
C LEU A 7 9.20 0.65 9.41
N MET A 8 10.13 0.75 8.46
CA MET A 8 10.44 -0.29 7.48
C MET A 8 11.94 -0.34 7.19
N LYS A 9 12.38 -1.38 6.47
CA LYS A 9 13.73 -1.48 5.89
C LYS A 9 13.64 -1.51 4.37
N CYS A 10 14.40 -0.64 3.70
CA CYS A 10 14.46 -0.57 2.25
C CYS A 10 15.19 -1.79 1.70
N SER A 11 14.53 -2.54 0.82
CA SER A 11 15.12 -3.64 0.07
C SER A 11 16.15 -3.16 -0.97
N THR A 12 16.04 -1.89 -1.40
CA THR A 12 16.93 -1.31 -2.43
C THR A 12 18.22 -0.71 -1.85
N CYS A 13 18.15 0.19 -0.86
CA CYS A 13 19.34 0.87 -0.32
C CYS A 13 19.72 0.43 1.10
N GLY A 14 18.97 -0.48 1.72
CA GLY A 14 19.24 -0.98 3.07
C GLY A 14 18.83 -0.04 4.23
N ASN A 15 18.38 1.19 3.93
CA ASN A 15 17.94 2.16 4.95
C ASN A 15 16.79 1.60 5.80
N ALA A 16 16.93 1.66 7.12
CA ALA A 16 15.85 1.38 8.07
C ALA A 16 15.37 2.69 8.71
N GLY A 17 14.07 2.95 8.71
CA GLY A 17 13.52 4.21 9.23
C GLY A 17 12.03 4.38 8.91
N GLU A 18 11.53 5.61 9.06
CA GLU A 18 10.13 5.97 8.81
C GLU A 18 9.87 6.21 7.32
N PHE A 19 9.07 5.37 6.68
CA PHE A 19 8.73 5.46 5.27
C PHE A 19 7.39 6.17 5.11
N THR A 20 7.25 7.00 4.08
CA THR A 20 6.01 7.75 3.84
C THR A 20 5.00 6.89 3.12
N TYR A 21 3.80 6.73 3.68
CA TYR A 21 2.70 6.07 2.99
C TYR A 21 2.24 6.86 1.77
N ILE A 22 2.05 6.14 0.65
CA ILE A 22 1.60 6.71 -0.63
C ILE A 22 0.12 6.40 -0.85
N GLY A 23 -0.28 5.15 -0.59
CA GLY A 23 -1.62 4.65 -0.88
C GLY A 23 -1.69 3.13 -0.78
N SER A 24 -2.88 2.59 -0.94
CA SER A 24 -3.12 1.14 -0.97
C SER A 24 -4.01 0.77 -2.14
N ARG A 25 -3.77 -0.41 -2.73
CA ARG A 25 -4.57 -0.96 -3.83
C ARG A 25 -5.23 -2.25 -3.38
N ASN A 26 -6.54 -2.39 -3.61
CA ASN A 26 -7.21 -3.67 -3.55
C ASN A 26 -6.96 -4.39 -4.88
N VAL A 27 -6.13 -5.43 -4.83
CA VAL A 27 -5.76 -6.18 -6.04
C VAL A 27 -6.89 -7.10 -6.52
N ASN A 28 -7.89 -7.39 -5.70
CA ASN A 28 -9.04 -8.19 -6.13
C ASN A 28 -10.16 -7.34 -6.77
N ARG A 29 -10.11 -6.01 -6.65
CA ARG A 29 -11.19 -5.12 -7.10
C ARG A 29 -11.51 -5.24 -8.59
N GLU A 30 -10.50 -5.47 -9.42
CA GLU A 30 -10.65 -5.64 -10.87
C GLU A 30 -10.67 -7.11 -11.31
N GLY A 31 -10.77 -8.04 -10.35
CA GLY A 31 -10.82 -9.48 -10.63
C GLY A 31 -9.46 -10.14 -10.90
N ASP A 32 -8.34 -9.42 -10.75
CA ASP A 32 -6.99 -9.89 -11.10
C ASP A 32 -6.63 -11.25 -10.48
N ILE A 33 -7.16 -11.52 -9.28
CA ILE A 33 -6.86 -12.73 -8.51
C ILE A 33 -8.12 -13.41 -7.97
N LYS A 34 -9.30 -13.07 -8.52
CA LYS A 34 -10.59 -13.57 -8.04
C LYS A 34 -10.68 -15.09 -8.10
N GLU A 35 -10.07 -15.71 -9.10
CA GLU A 35 -10.00 -17.17 -9.25
C GLU A 35 -9.20 -17.86 -8.13
N ILE A 36 -8.33 -17.12 -7.45
CA ILE A 36 -7.43 -17.63 -6.40
C ILE A 36 -8.05 -17.43 -5.01
N ILE A 37 -8.60 -16.25 -4.75
CA ILE A 37 -9.07 -15.86 -3.39
C ILE A 37 -10.58 -15.66 -3.27
N GLY A 38 -11.33 -15.90 -4.35
CA GLY A 38 -12.78 -15.70 -4.42
C GLY A 38 -13.16 -14.23 -4.29
N GLU A 39 -14.22 -13.95 -3.51
CA GLU A 39 -14.73 -12.59 -3.27
C GLU A 39 -13.99 -11.85 -2.15
N LYS A 40 -12.90 -12.42 -1.59
CA LYS A 40 -12.17 -11.79 -0.49
C LYS A 40 -11.33 -10.61 -0.99
N GLU A 41 -11.16 -9.59 -0.17
CA GLU A 41 -10.25 -8.50 -0.52
C GLU A 41 -8.79 -8.92 -0.28
N MET A 42 -7.87 -8.37 -1.06
CA MET A 42 -6.44 -8.46 -0.80
C MET A 42 -5.82 -7.12 -1.13
N TRP A 43 -5.04 -6.59 -0.19
CA TRP A 43 -4.53 -5.23 -0.26
C TRP A 43 -3.01 -5.22 -0.33
N ILE A 44 -2.48 -4.27 -1.10
CA ILE A 44 -1.07 -3.92 -1.14
C ILE A 44 -0.94 -2.45 -0.78
N SER A 45 -0.14 -2.13 0.24
CA SER A 45 0.21 -0.75 0.60
C SER A 45 1.57 -0.38 0.07
N TYR A 46 1.72 0.87 -0.37
CA TYR A 46 2.93 1.41 -0.98
C TYR A 46 3.56 2.46 -0.08
N PHE A 47 4.87 2.35 0.16
CA PHE A 47 5.62 3.23 1.05
C PHE A 47 6.89 3.74 0.37
N ARG A 48 7.14 5.06 0.45
CA ARG A 48 8.33 5.69 -0.13
C ARG A 48 9.48 5.72 0.87
N CYS A 49 10.63 5.19 0.45
CA CYS A 49 11.88 5.29 1.18
C CYS A 49 12.35 6.75 1.25
N PRO A 50 12.66 7.29 2.45
CA PRO A 50 13.13 8.67 2.57
C PRO A 50 14.57 8.85 2.06
N SER A 51 15.35 7.78 1.95
CA SER A 51 16.76 7.83 1.57
C SER A 51 16.97 7.78 0.05
N CYS A 52 16.37 6.80 -0.64
CA CYS A 52 16.59 6.61 -2.08
C CYS A 52 15.33 6.84 -2.94
N GLY A 53 14.18 7.09 -2.34
CA GLY A 53 12.92 7.29 -3.06
C GLY A 53 12.28 6.03 -3.61
N ALA A 54 12.90 4.85 -3.45
CA ALA A 54 12.32 3.57 -3.84
C ALA A 54 10.96 3.34 -3.16
N VAL A 55 10.07 2.62 -3.83
CA VAL A 55 8.75 2.24 -3.29
C VAL A 55 8.85 0.82 -2.76
N GLU A 56 8.65 0.67 -1.46
CA GLU A 56 8.44 -0.62 -0.82
C GLU A 56 6.96 -0.95 -0.78
N VAL A 57 6.67 -2.25 -0.75
CA VAL A 57 5.31 -2.77 -0.70
C VAL A 57 5.09 -3.60 0.55
N GLU A 58 3.90 -3.50 1.11
CA GLU A 58 3.41 -4.39 2.17
C GLU A 58 2.19 -5.14 1.65
N PHE A 59 2.22 -6.46 1.77
CA PHE A 59 1.10 -7.33 1.45
C PHE A 59 0.30 -7.58 2.73
N HIS A 60 -0.99 -7.28 2.69
CA HIS A 60 -1.90 -7.55 3.80
C HIS A 60 -2.50 -8.97 3.67
N PRO A 61 -2.83 -9.63 4.79
CA PRO A 61 -3.53 -10.90 4.77
C PRO A 61 -4.84 -10.83 3.98
N VAL A 62 -5.21 -11.94 3.34
CA VAL A 62 -6.46 -12.02 2.57
C VAL A 62 -7.66 -11.83 3.49
N GLY A 63 -8.53 -10.88 3.15
CA GLY A 63 -9.70 -10.48 3.93
C GLY A 63 -9.43 -9.36 4.94
N GLU A 64 -8.18 -8.90 5.07
CA GLU A 64 -7.80 -7.82 5.97
C GLU A 64 -7.53 -6.52 5.19
N LYS A 65 -8.04 -5.40 5.71
CA LYS A 65 -7.77 -4.07 5.18
C LYS A 65 -6.47 -3.52 5.79
N PRO A 66 -5.77 -2.62 5.09
CA PRO A 66 -4.61 -1.95 5.65
C PRO A 66 -4.98 -1.22 6.95
N ASP A 67 -4.16 -1.42 7.99
CA ASP A 67 -4.27 -0.70 9.27
C ASP A 67 -3.70 0.72 9.15
N VAL A 68 -4.34 1.52 8.30
CA VAL A 68 -3.99 2.92 8.05
C VAL A 68 -5.16 3.78 8.55
N PRO A 69 -4.93 4.81 9.38
CA PRO A 69 -6.00 5.67 9.86
C PRO A 69 -6.77 6.30 8.68
N LYS A 70 -8.09 6.38 8.83
CA LYS A 70 -9.02 6.73 7.74
C LYS A 70 -8.71 8.08 7.11
N GLU A 71 -8.21 9.04 7.88
CA GLU A 71 -7.81 10.37 7.43
C GLU A 71 -6.59 10.39 6.51
N PHE A 72 -5.76 9.35 6.54
CA PHE A 72 -4.59 9.19 5.69
C PHE A 72 -4.79 8.14 4.59
N PHE A 73 -5.83 7.32 4.68
CA PHE A 73 -6.08 6.26 3.73
C PHE A 73 -6.38 6.84 2.35
N VAL A 74 -5.55 6.43 1.39
CA VAL A 74 -5.70 6.74 -0.04
C VAL A 74 -5.77 5.42 -0.78
N GLU A 75 -6.86 5.19 -1.51
CA GLU A 75 -6.96 4.06 -2.43
C GLU A 75 -6.40 4.46 -3.81
N VAL A 76 -5.57 3.59 -4.39
CA VAL A 76 -4.97 3.80 -5.72
C VAL A 76 -5.31 2.66 -6.68
N GLY A 77 -5.50 3.00 -7.96
CA GLY A 77 -5.76 2.07 -9.06
C GLY A 77 -4.50 1.40 -9.61
N LYS A 78 -4.67 0.57 -10.65
CA LYS A 78 -3.55 -0.11 -11.33
C LYS A 78 -2.52 0.84 -11.91
N ASP A 79 -2.97 1.99 -12.39
CA ASP A 79 -2.16 3.05 -12.99
C ASP A 79 -1.52 3.98 -11.95
N GLY A 80 -1.70 3.69 -10.66
CA GLY A 80 -1.16 4.48 -9.55
C GLY A 80 -1.92 5.78 -9.28
N LYS A 81 -3.05 6.03 -9.96
CA LYS A 81 -3.91 7.19 -9.69
C LYS A 81 -4.83 6.92 -8.51
N LYS A 82 -5.19 7.98 -7.79
CA LYS A 82 -6.15 7.89 -6.70
C LYS A 82 -7.53 7.54 -7.26
N LEU A 83 -8.23 6.65 -6.58
CA LEU A 83 -9.61 6.33 -6.90
C LEU A 83 -10.55 7.24 -6.08
N GLY A 84 -11.48 7.92 -6.74
CA GLY A 84 -12.48 8.78 -6.10
C GLY A 84 -12.17 10.29 -6.07
N GLU A 85 -11.33 10.77 -6.99
CA GLU A 85 -11.30 12.20 -7.39
C GLU A 85 -12.33 12.47 -8.50
#